data_AF-A0A957QSD2-F1
#
_entry.id   AF-A0A957QSD2-F1
#
_cell.length_a   1.000
_cell.length_b   1.000
_cell.length_c   1.000
_cell.angle_alpha   90.00
_cell.angle_beta   90.00
_cell.angle_gamma   90.00
#
_symmetry.space_group_name_H-M   'P 1'
#
loop_
_entity.id
_entity.type
_entity.pdbx_description
1 polymer ?
#
loop_
_entity_poly.entity_id
_entity_poly.type
_entity_poly.pdbx_seq_one_letter_code
_entity_poly.pdbx_strand_id
1 'polypeptide(L)'
;MNDVQKPLVLADLSWPEVAAIKDQVEMVLIPVGSNEQHGPNLSLSMDITGATEFCKKASAMSYPRLLVAPSMPWGVSHHHMNFPGTITLSSATFIQIL
;
A
#
# COMPACT_ATOMS: atom_id res chain seq x y z
N MET A 1 -22.75 15.12 8.57
CA MET A 1 -21.47 14.77 7.94
C MET A 1 -20.86 13.71 8.83
N ASN A 2 -20.70 12.48 8.35
CA ASN A 2 -20.13 11.41 9.20
C ASN A 2 -18.68 11.77 9.51
N ASP A 3 -18.29 11.73 10.78
CA ASP A 3 -16.88 11.84 11.20
C ASP A 3 -16.12 10.67 10.57
N VAL A 4 -15.36 10.96 9.50
CA VAL A 4 -14.49 9.98 8.88
C VAL A 4 -13.34 9.73 9.86
N GLN A 5 -13.34 8.55 10.47
CA GLN A 5 -12.28 8.12 11.37
C GLN A 5 -10.94 8.08 10.63
N LYS A 6 -9.84 8.39 11.33
CA LYS A 6 -8.49 8.29 10.76
C LYS A 6 -8.21 6.82 10.40
N PRO A 7 -7.62 6.52 9.23
CA PRO A 7 -7.25 5.14 8.88
C PRO A 7 -6.25 4.57 9.89
N LEU A 8 -6.37 3.26 10.11
CA LEU A 8 -5.42 2.49 10.93
C LEU A 8 -4.27 2.01 10.04
N VAL A 9 -3.13 2.70 10.11
CA VAL A 9 -1.93 2.41 9.30
C VAL A 9 -0.85 1.86 10.20
N LEU A 10 -0.42 0.62 9.97
CA LEU A 10 0.53 -0.09 10.82
C LEU A 10 1.86 0.65 10.99
N ALA A 11 2.37 1.27 9.92
CA ALA A 11 3.62 2.04 9.95
C ALA A 11 3.56 3.31 10.83
N ASP A 12 2.35 3.80 11.13
CA ASP A 12 2.13 4.98 11.97
C ASP A 12 1.94 4.62 13.45
N LEU A 13 1.84 3.32 13.78
CA LEU A 13 1.60 2.84 15.14
C LEU A 13 2.89 2.35 15.80
N SER A 14 3.01 2.67 17.08
CA SER A 14 3.96 2.01 17.98
C SER A 14 3.48 0.59 18.33
N TRP A 15 4.40 -0.30 18.71
CA TRP A 15 4.04 -1.68 19.05
C TRP A 15 3.00 -1.80 20.20
N PRO A 16 2.96 -0.93 21.23
CA PRO A 16 1.88 -0.99 22.23
C PRO A 16 0.52 -0.57 21.67
N GLU A 17 0.47 0.40 20.75
CA GLU A 17 -0.76 0.78 20.06
C GLU A 17 -1.29 -0.38 19.21
N VAL A 18 -0.40 -1.08 18.49
CA VAL A 18 -0.75 -2.32 17.78
C VAL A 18 -1.31 -3.37 18.75
N ALA A 19 -0.67 -3.57 19.91
CA ALA A 19 -1.13 -4.53 20.90
C ALA A 19 -2.53 -4.20 21.44
N ALA A 20 -2.89 -2.92 21.53
CA ALA A 20 -4.21 -2.46 22.00
C ALA A 20 -5.33 -2.66 20.97
N ILE A 21 -5.01 -2.71 19.68
CA ILE A 21 -6.01 -2.79 18.60
C ILE A 21 -6.09 -4.17 17.94
N LYS A 22 -5.09 -5.04 18.11
CA LYS A 22 -4.93 -6.27 17.32
C LYS A 22 -6.15 -7.20 17.38
N ASP A 23 -6.82 -7.29 18.53
CA ASP A 23 -7.95 -8.20 18.73
C ASP A 23 -9.25 -7.66 18.11
N GLN A 24 -9.26 -6.40 17.66
CA GLN A 24 -10.37 -5.76 16.94
C GLN A 24 -10.15 -5.73 15.42
N VAL A 25 -8.93 -6.02 14.96
CA VAL A 25 -8.60 -6.09 13.52
C VAL A 25 -9.04 -7.44 12.98
N GLU A 26 -9.90 -7.41 11.97
CA GLU A 26 -10.39 -8.61 11.28
C GLU A 26 -9.59 -8.93 10.02
N MET A 27 -8.97 -7.92 9.40
CA MET A 27 -8.20 -8.08 8.16
C MET A 27 -7.09 -7.05 8.03
N VAL A 28 -5.97 -7.49 7.44
CA VAL A 28 -4.85 -6.63 7.05
C VAL A 28 -4.88 -6.41 5.54
N LEU A 29 -4.86 -5.15 5.11
CA LEU A 29 -4.72 -4.75 3.72
C LEU A 29 -3.25 -4.49 3.42
N ILE A 30 -2.68 -5.15 2.42
CA ILE A 30 -1.30 -4.94 1.97
C ILE A 30 -1.33 -4.18 0.64
N PRO A 31 -1.01 -2.87 0.62
CA PRO A 31 -0.95 -2.11 -0.62
C PRO A 31 0.23 -2.58 -1.47
N VAL A 32 -0.05 -3.01 -2.69
CA VAL A 32 0.95 -3.46 -3.67
C VAL A 32 0.79 -2.66 -4.96
N GLY A 33 1.90 -2.18 -5.49
CA GLY A 33 1.93 -1.44 -6.76
C GLY A 33 3.30 -1.56 -7.42
N SER A 34 3.64 -0.57 -8.24
CA SER A 34 4.94 -0.46 -8.88
C SER A 34 5.45 0.99 -8.91
N ASN A 35 6.71 1.12 -9.30
CA ASN A 35 7.36 2.37 -9.64
C ASN A 35 7.74 2.30 -11.13
N GLU A 36 6.83 2.72 -12.00
CA GLU A 36 6.92 2.49 -13.44
C GLU A 36 6.35 3.65 -14.26
N GLN A 37 6.76 3.73 -15.53
CA GLN A 37 6.28 4.76 -16.44
C GLN A 37 4.75 4.73 -16.60
N HIS A 38 4.14 5.91 -16.67
CA HIS A 38 2.71 6.09 -16.92
C HIS A 38 2.47 7.15 -18.03
N GLY A 39 3.36 7.17 -19.02
CA GLY A 39 3.39 8.20 -20.04
C GLY A 39 3.87 9.58 -19.54
N PRO A 40 3.76 10.63 -20.36
CA PRO A 40 4.40 11.93 -20.09
C PRO A 40 3.82 12.76 -18.95
N ASN A 41 2.60 12.44 -18.48
CA ASN A 41 1.81 13.34 -17.63
C ASN A 41 1.53 12.77 -16.22
N LEU A 42 1.90 11.52 -15.95
CA LEU A 42 1.61 10.85 -14.68
C LEU A 42 2.91 10.51 -13.94
N SER A 43 2.81 10.48 -12.61
CA SER A 43 3.92 10.10 -11.73
C SER A 43 4.29 8.63 -11.91
N LEU A 44 5.57 8.30 -11.70
CA LEU A 44 6.05 6.92 -11.64
C LEU A 44 5.44 6.13 -10.47
N SER A 45 4.96 6.82 -9.43
CA SER A 45 4.41 6.23 -8.21
C SER A 45 2.91 5.96 -8.28
N MET A 46 2.28 6.09 -9.46
CA MET A 46 0.83 6.13 -9.59
C MET A 46 0.17 4.89 -8.97
N ASP A 47 0.69 3.70 -9.28
CA ASP A 47 0.17 2.42 -8.79
C ASP A 47 0.16 2.36 -7.26
N ILE A 48 1.31 2.61 -6.64
CA ILE A 48 1.42 2.48 -5.18
C ILE A 48 0.66 3.58 -4.46
N THR A 49 0.57 4.78 -5.04
CA THR A 49 -0.22 5.88 -4.50
C THR A 49 -1.70 5.53 -4.51
N GLY A 50 -2.22 5.04 -5.64
CA GLY A 50 -3.61 4.61 -5.77
C GLY A 50 -3.97 3.47 -4.82
N ALA A 51 -3.15 2.41 -4.79
CA ALA A 51 -3.36 1.26 -3.91
C ALA A 51 -3.36 1.67 -2.42
N THR A 52 -2.40 2.51 -2.02
CA THR A 52 -2.28 2.98 -0.62
C THR A 52 -3.49 3.82 -0.21
N GLU A 53 -3.90 4.79 -1.04
CA GLU A 53 -5.02 5.67 -0.71
C GLU A 53 -6.36 4.92 -0.73
N PHE A 54 -6.52 3.94 -1.61
CA PHE A 54 -7.69 3.05 -1.56
C PHE A 54 -7.76 2.28 -0.24
N CYS A 55 -6.64 1.65 0.18
CA CYS A 55 -6.58 0.90 1.44
C CYS A 55 -6.85 1.79 2.66
N LYS A 56 -6.29 3.00 2.70
CA LYS A 56 -6.56 3.98 3.76
C LYS A 56 -8.04 4.36 3.82
N LYS A 57 -8.67 4.65 2.67
CA LYS A 57 -10.11 4.96 2.65
C LYS A 57 -10.95 3.78 3.15
N ALA A 58 -10.64 2.57 2.72
CA ALA A 58 -11.32 1.36 3.22
C ALA A 58 -11.16 1.18 4.73
N SER A 59 -9.95 1.41 5.25
CA SER A 59 -9.66 1.36 6.69
C SER A 59 -10.44 2.40 7.49
N ALA A 60 -10.45 3.66 7.04
CA ALA A 60 -11.22 4.73 7.66
C ALA A 60 -12.73 4.42 7.73
N MET A 61 -13.30 3.85 6.67
CA MET A 61 -14.72 3.47 6.62
C MET A 61 -15.07 2.24 7.47
N SER A 62 -14.07 1.41 7.81
CA SER A 62 -14.26 0.14 8.51
C SER A 62 -13.60 0.12 9.90
N TYR A 63 -13.23 1.29 10.43
CA TYR A 63 -12.49 1.39 11.69
C TYR A 63 -13.19 0.64 12.83
N PRO A 64 -12.47 -0.12 13.68
CA PRO A 64 -11.03 -0.44 13.64
C PRO A 64 -10.69 -1.75 12.91
N ARG A 65 -11.64 -2.34 12.15
CA ARG A 65 -11.56 -3.72 11.64
C ARG A 65 -10.50 -3.96 10.56
N LEU A 66 -10.07 -2.92 9.85
CA LEU A 66 -9.10 -3.03 8.76
C LEU A 66 -7.81 -2.26 9.07
N LEU A 67 -6.69 -2.97 9.10
CA LEU A 67 -5.34 -2.42 9.30
C LEU A 67 -4.60 -2.35 7.96
N VAL A 68 -4.00 -1.21 7.63
CA VAL A 68 -3.17 -1.07 6.42
C VAL A 68 -1.71 -1.37 6.77
N ALA A 69 -1.14 -2.40 6.14
CA ALA A 69 0.28 -2.72 6.25
C ALA A 69 1.15 -1.69 5.49
N PRO A 70 2.48 -1.65 5.73
CA PRO A 70 3.38 -0.86 4.91
C PRO A 70 3.23 -1.17 3.42
N SER A 71 3.20 -0.12 2.59
CA SER A 71 3.06 -0.22 1.14
C SER A 71 4.29 -0.87 0.49
N MET A 72 4.09 -1.77 -0.47
CA MET A 72 5.14 -2.35 -1.31
C MET A 72 5.21 -1.65 -2.68
N PRO A 73 6.17 -0.72 -2.89
CA PRO A 73 6.17 0.16 -4.05
C PRO A 73 6.80 -0.43 -5.31
N TRP A 74 7.36 -1.65 -5.25
CA TRP A 74 8.06 -2.27 -6.38
C TRP A 74 7.38 -3.58 -6.77
N GLY A 75 6.88 -3.62 -8.01
CA GLY A 75 6.25 -4.78 -8.62
C GLY A 75 7.13 -5.46 -9.65
N VAL A 76 6.48 -6.07 -10.65
CA VAL A 76 7.13 -6.74 -11.79
C VAL A 76 6.76 -6.01 -13.08
N SER A 77 7.66 -5.17 -13.55
CA SER A 77 7.42 -4.12 -14.56
C SER A 77 8.51 -4.08 -15.63
N HIS A 78 9.10 -5.23 -15.96
CA HIS A 78 10.21 -5.33 -16.93
C HIS A 78 9.91 -4.68 -18.29
N HIS A 79 8.65 -4.71 -18.72
CA HIS A 79 8.20 -4.11 -19.99
C HIS A 79 8.23 -2.57 -19.99
N HIS A 80 8.42 -1.93 -18.84
CA HIS A 80 8.56 -0.48 -18.68
C HIS A 80 10.02 0.00 -18.56
N MET A 81 11.01 -0.90 -18.65
CA MET A 81 12.43 -0.58 -18.45
C MET A 81 13.05 0.26 -19.58
N ASN A 82 12.40 0.38 -20.74
CA ASN A 82 12.84 1.27 -21.81
C ASN A 82 12.63 2.76 -21.46
N PHE A 83 11.93 3.07 -20.36
CA PHE A 83 11.66 4.42 -19.89
C PHE A 83 12.44 4.69 -18.59
N PRO A 84 13.14 5.84 -18.48
CA PRO A 84 13.94 6.14 -17.31
C PRO A 84 13.06 6.28 -16.05
N GLY A 85 13.56 5.77 -14.93
CA GLY A 85 12.93 5.88 -13.62
C GLY A 85 12.15 4.65 -13.17
N THR A 86 11.86 3.68 -14.06
CA THR A 86 11.25 2.40 -13.67
C THR A 86 12.18 1.62 -12.72
N ILE A 87 11.64 1.13 -11.60
CA ILE A 87 12.31 0.21 -10.66
C ILE A 87 11.43 -1.03 -10.56
N THR A 88 11.98 -2.18 -10.93
CA THR A 88 11.25 -3.46 -10.97
C THR A 88 12.01 -4.55 -10.24
N LEU A 89 11.28 -5.42 -9.56
CA LEU A 89 11.78 -6.68 -9.04
C LEU A 89 11.77 -7.74 -10.13
N SER A 90 12.50 -8.84 -9.90
CA SER A 90 12.26 -10.08 -10.63
C SER A 90 10.96 -10.73 -10.12
N SER A 91 10.28 -11.50 -10.96
CA SER A 91 9.09 -12.25 -10.52
C SER A 91 9.39 -13.18 -9.34
N ALA A 92 10.56 -13.83 -9.33
CA ALA A 92 10.98 -14.70 -8.24
C ALA A 92 11.14 -13.92 -6.92
N THR A 93 11.76 -12.74 -6.96
CA THR A 93 11.90 -11.87 -5.78
C THR A 93 10.55 -11.38 -5.28
N PHE A 94 9.66 -10.97 -6.18
CA PHE A 94 8.32 -10.50 -5.82
C PHE A 94 7.51 -11.60 -5.13
N ILE A 95 7.55 -12.83 -5.64
CA ILE A 95 6.89 -14.00 -5.02
C ILE A 95 7.47 -14.31 -3.64
N GLN A 96 8.77 -14.12 -3.41
CA GLN A 96 9.38 -14.40 -2.10
C GLN A 96 9.08 -13.36 -1.03
N ILE A 97 8.64 -12.15 -1.41
CA ILE A 97 8.32 -11.07 -0.45
C ILE A 97 6.85 -11.11 -0.02
N LEU A 98 5.94 -11.59 -0.88
CA LEU A 98 4.51 -11.74 -0.61
C LEU A 98 4.19 -13.02 0.16
#